data_AF-A0A2E2W6A2-F1
#
_entry.id   AF-A0A2E2W6A2-F1
#
_cell.length_a   1.000
_cell.length_b   1.000
_cell.length_c   1.000
_cell.angle_alpha   90.00
_cell.angle_beta   90.00
_cell.angle_gamma   90.00
#
_symmetry.space_group_name_H-M   'P 1'
#
loop_
_entity.id
_entity.type
_entity.pdbx_description
1 polymer ?
#
loop_
_entity_poly.entity_id
_entity_poly.type
_entity_poly.pdbx_seq_one_letter_code
_entity_poly.pdbx_strand_id
1 'polypeptide(L)'
;MSAERFSAIFDGLREAYGTYKIEKKQMNGKQAGKASIIKEERTLELWKGHLSGKGRSVGIVPINAENNCKWGCIDIDQYPLDHKELIEKIRHLKLPLVVCRSKSGGAHLFLFSTKWIEAREMQKVLNHISSGLGYGGSEIFPKQVKLHLDRGDIGNFLNLPYYDAEEGLRYGILDDGTSATLDEFFKMYKKYVQTPEQLQNLQMTEAETKGPMIDGPPCLQHLTSIMISEGGRNNGLFNIGVYLRKAFPDSWETEIQSYNMRFLDPPLPLPEVNTVAKQVAKKDYAYSCNDAPINAYCNKELCQTRKFGIGAAVQNATVGNLRKYNSTPPVWFMDVNSEPLELDTDALMNQPMFQKACMEQLNFMPRSVAKQQWEGRISKLLSDMKENESAIIEVSEDASISGQFYDFMEEFCSHMQQAKDKEEILLRRPWTDEDARVTYFRLKDFENFLKKNKFFEYKSHKIAQRLRDINGESMLLRIKGRPVRVWMIPAFEGGDIEFTTPKFTPKESPF
;
A
#
# COMPACT_ATOMS: atom_id res chain seq x y z
N MET A 1 1.16 35.05 21.67
CA MET A 1 -0.01 34.17 21.90
C MET A 1 -0.70 33.73 20.60
N SER A 2 -0.94 34.64 19.64
CA SER A 2 -1.58 34.30 18.36
C SER A 2 -0.69 33.41 17.47
N ALA A 3 0.61 33.73 17.35
CA ALA A 3 1.55 32.97 16.53
C ALA A 3 1.76 31.52 17.03
N GLU A 4 1.87 31.31 18.35
CA GLU A 4 2.04 29.98 18.94
C GLU A 4 0.80 29.11 18.70
N ARG A 5 -0.39 29.70 18.83
CA ARG A 5 -1.65 29.00 18.57
C ARG A 5 -1.79 28.65 17.09
N PHE A 6 -1.46 29.58 16.20
CA PHE A 6 -1.49 29.36 14.75
C PHE A 6 -0.52 28.27 14.32
N SER A 7 0.72 28.27 14.84
CA SER A 7 1.72 27.24 14.55
C SER A 7 1.32 25.85 15.06
N ALA A 8 0.58 25.77 16.17
CA ALA A 8 0.09 24.51 16.72
C ALA A 8 -1.07 23.91 15.89
N ILE A 9 -1.91 24.77 15.30
CA ILE A 9 -3.01 24.38 14.41
C ILE A 9 -2.46 23.84 13.08
N PHE A 10 -1.56 24.59 12.45
CA PHE A 10 -0.94 24.23 11.18
C PHE A 10 0.41 23.52 11.37
N ASP A 11 0.41 22.50 12.22
CA ASP A 11 1.59 21.65 12.42
C ASP A 11 1.75 20.64 11.27
N GLY A 12 2.97 20.17 11.05
CA GLY A 12 3.35 19.32 9.91
C GLY A 12 4.83 18.96 9.96
N LEU A 13 5.48 18.77 8.80
CA LEU A 13 6.92 18.50 8.74
C LEU A 13 7.72 19.58 9.47
N ARG A 14 8.67 19.17 10.32
CA ARG A 14 9.47 20.11 11.14
C ARG A 14 10.74 20.54 10.44
N GLU A 15 11.38 19.66 9.68
CA GLU A 15 12.68 19.93 9.06
C GLU A 15 12.60 20.81 7.80
N ALA A 16 11.39 21.08 7.30
CA ALA A 16 11.22 21.92 6.12
C ALA A 16 9.91 22.71 6.14
N TYR A 17 9.93 23.88 5.49
CA TYR A 17 8.75 24.68 5.21
C TYR A 17 8.81 25.32 3.83
N GLY A 18 7.64 25.50 3.22
CA GLY A 18 7.51 26.26 1.99
C GLY A 18 7.56 27.76 2.26
N THR A 19 8.08 28.51 1.30
CA THR A 19 7.95 29.97 1.27
C THR A 19 7.56 30.43 -0.12
N TYR A 20 6.85 31.55 -0.19
CA TYR A 20 6.58 32.26 -1.42
C TYR A 20 7.17 33.67 -1.33
N LYS A 21 8.24 33.93 -2.08
CA LYS A 21 8.86 35.26 -2.15
C LYS A 21 8.38 35.99 -3.38
N ILE A 22 7.82 37.19 -3.21
CA ILE A 22 7.47 38.07 -4.32
C ILE A 22 8.78 38.72 -4.80
N GLU A 23 9.20 38.42 -6.02
CA GLU A 23 10.50 38.89 -6.54
C GLU A 23 10.37 40.21 -7.33
N LYS A 24 9.26 40.45 -8.04
CA LYS A 24 8.98 41.72 -8.75
C LYS A 24 7.48 42.05 -8.83
N LYS A 25 7.13 43.32 -8.66
CA LYS A 25 5.84 43.87 -9.15
C LYS A 25 5.95 44.04 -10.67
N GLN A 26 5.22 43.26 -11.46
CA GLN A 26 5.10 43.52 -12.91
C GLN A 26 4.14 44.71 -13.14
N MET A 27 4.33 45.44 -14.25
CA MET A 27 3.54 46.64 -14.60
C MET A 27 2.02 46.40 -14.69
N ASN A 28 1.57 45.15 -14.80
CA ASN A 28 0.15 44.77 -14.89
C ASN A 28 -0.49 44.43 -13.52
N GLY A 29 0.12 44.80 -12.40
CA GLY A 29 -0.41 44.54 -11.05
C GLY A 29 -0.32 43.09 -10.57
N LYS A 30 0.02 42.13 -11.45
CA LYS A 30 0.29 40.73 -11.05
C LYS A 30 1.69 40.61 -10.42
N GLN A 31 1.72 40.14 -9.18
CA GLN A 31 2.94 39.83 -8.45
C GLN A 31 3.48 38.46 -8.88
N ALA A 32 4.62 38.43 -9.57
CA ALA A 32 5.35 37.20 -9.85
C ALA A 32 6.25 36.87 -8.65
N GLY A 33 6.04 35.70 -8.05
CA GLY A 33 6.86 35.21 -6.94
C GLY A 33 7.25 33.76 -7.14
N LYS A 34 8.36 33.38 -6.51
CA LYS A 34 8.94 32.04 -6.58
C LYS A 34 8.56 31.27 -5.31
N ALA A 35 7.91 30.12 -5.51
CA ALA A 35 7.72 29.12 -4.47
C ALA A 35 9.02 28.34 -4.28
N SER A 36 9.48 28.18 -3.04
CA SER A 36 10.67 27.40 -2.71
C SER A 36 10.50 26.69 -1.38
N ILE A 37 11.09 25.51 -1.23
CA ILE A 37 11.16 24.82 0.06
C ILE A 37 12.49 25.16 0.74
N ILE A 38 12.43 25.50 2.02
CA ILE A 38 13.57 25.76 2.88
C ILE A 38 13.70 24.60 3.87
N LYS A 39 14.90 24.00 3.96
CA LYS A 39 15.24 22.91 4.87
C LYS A 39 15.83 23.47 6.17
N GLU A 40 15.00 24.15 6.94
CA GLU A 40 15.35 24.75 8.23
C GLU A 40 14.22 24.48 9.21
N GLU A 41 14.54 24.42 10.50
CA GLU A 41 13.53 24.29 11.54
C GLU A 41 12.59 25.51 11.58
N ARG A 42 11.31 25.23 11.85
CA ARG A 42 10.27 26.26 11.98
C ARG A 42 10.40 26.98 13.33
N THR A 43 10.76 28.26 13.31
CA THR A 43 10.88 29.09 14.52
C THR A 43 9.63 29.94 14.78
N LEU A 44 9.41 30.38 16.03
CA LEU A 44 8.30 31.27 16.36
C LEU A 44 8.38 32.63 15.63
N GLU A 45 9.60 33.11 15.37
CA GLU A 45 9.88 34.33 14.59
C GLU A 45 9.27 34.25 13.18
N LEU A 46 9.39 33.08 12.53
CA LEU A 46 8.85 32.81 11.20
C LEU A 46 7.33 33.00 11.16
N TRP A 47 6.63 32.48 12.18
CA TRP A 47 5.17 32.60 12.30
C TRP A 47 4.72 34.03 12.60
N LYS A 48 5.46 34.76 13.46
CA LYS A 48 5.21 36.19 13.70
C LYS A 48 5.42 37.01 12.43
N GLY A 49 6.46 36.71 11.66
CA GLY A 49 6.75 37.34 10.38
C GLY A 49 5.66 37.07 9.33
N HIS A 50 5.12 35.86 9.30
CA HIS A 50 3.99 35.49 8.44
C HIS A 50 2.75 36.34 8.75
N LEU A 51 2.30 36.30 10.01
CA LEU A 51 1.06 36.97 10.43
C LEU A 51 1.14 38.49 10.32
N SER A 52 2.31 39.08 10.55
CA SER A 52 2.50 40.53 10.44
C SER A 52 2.74 41.02 9.01
N GLY A 53 2.89 40.13 8.03
CA GLY A 53 3.28 40.49 6.66
C GLY A 53 4.73 40.95 6.50
N LYS A 54 5.43 41.28 7.59
CA LYS A 54 6.82 41.79 7.57
C LYS A 54 7.87 40.71 7.29
N GLY A 55 7.50 39.44 7.42
CA GLY A 55 8.35 38.29 7.14
C GLY A 55 8.02 37.60 5.81
N ARG A 56 8.50 36.36 5.67
CA ARG A 56 8.20 35.50 4.51
C ARG A 56 6.80 34.90 4.66
N SER A 57 6.10 34.71 3.54
CA SER A 57 4.91 33.85 3.53
C SER A 57 5.33 32.41 3.78
N VAL A 58 4.54 31.68 4.56
CA VAL A 58 4.89 30.35 5.09
C VAL A 58 3.88 29.37 4.53
N GLY A 59 4.39 28.28 3.99
CA GLY A 59 3.63 27.10 3.63
C GLY A 59 4.12 25.90 4.40
N ILE A 60 3.21 24.99 4.72
CA ILE A 60 3.52 23.82 5.54
C ILE A 60 3.23 22.57 4.72
N VAL A 61 4.16 21.61 4.81
CA VAL A 61 3.95 20.23 4.39
C VAL A 61 3.09 19.57 5.47
N PRO A 62 1.82 19.21 5.21
CA PRO A 62 0.88 18.82 6.26
C PRO A 62 1.23 17.47 6.93
N ILE A 63 1.96 16.62 6.21
CA ILE A 63 2.45 15.32 6.67
C ILE A 63 3.78 15.49 7.43
N ASN A 64 3.94 14.79 8.55
CA ASN A 64 5.14 14.78 9.37
C ASN A 64 6.08 13.59 9.04
N ALA A 65 7.19 13.47 9.76
CA ALA A 65 8.19 12.41 9.55
C ALA A 65 7.63 10.99 9.80
N GLU A 66 6.64 10.86 10.67
CA GLU A 66 5.94 9.60 10.97
C GLU A 66 4.75 9.34 10.04
N ASN A 67 4.63 10.07 8.93
CA ASN A 67 3.55 9.93 7.94
C ASN A 67 2.14 10.28 8.43
N ASN A 68 2.06 11.08 9.49
CA ASN A 68 0.83 11.55 10.10
C ASN A 68 0.57 13.04 9.79
N CYS A 69 -0.69 13.47 9.90
CA CYS A 69 -1.09 14.87 9.75
C CYS A 69 -2.13 15.28 10.80
N LYS A 70 -2.20 16.58 11.11
CA LYS A 70 -3.24 17.19 11.99
C LYS A 70 -4.30 17.95 11.23
N TRP A 71 -4.04 18.27 9.97
CA TRP A 71 -4.94 19.00 9.12
C TRP A 71 -4.75 18.57 7.69
N GLY A 72 -5.80 18.77 6.92
CA GLY A 72 -5.81 18.57 5.49
C GLY A 72 -6.59 19.68 4.81
N CYS A 73 -6.48 19.77 3.49
CA CYS A 73 -7.13 20.81 2.72
C CYS A 73 -7.58 20.29 1.36
N ILE A 74 -8.78 20.67 0.93
CA ILE A 74 -9.19 20.59 -0.47
C ILE A 74 -8.92 21.97 -1.10
N ASP A 75 -8.18 21.99 -2.20
CA ASP A 75 -7.83 23.21 -2.94
C ASP A 75 -8.73 23.34 -4.18
N ILE A 76 -9.65 24.29 -4.13
CA ILE A 76 -10.60 24.57 -5.21
C ILE A 76 -10.06 25.73 -6.05
N ASP A 77 -9.54 25.37 -7.22
CA ASP A 77 -9.07 26.28 -8.27
C ASP A 77 -10.12 26.53 -9.36
N GLN A 78 -11.32 26.96 -8.94
CA GLN A 78 -12.40 27.36 -9.85
C GLN A 78 -12.58 28.88 -9.83
N TYR A 79 -12.78 29.47 -11.02
CA TYR A 79 -12.92 30.92 -11.20
C TYR A 79 -14.02 31.23 -12.23
N PRO A 80 -15.03 32.04 -11.90
CA PRO A 80 -15.35 32.59 -10.57
C PRO A 80 -15.84 31.50 -9.60
N LEU A 81 -15.72 31.76 -8.29
CA LEU A 81 -16.24 30.91 -7.23
C LEU A 81 -17.09 31.76 -6.28
N ASP A 82 -18.33 31.32 -6.01
CA ASP A 82 -19.17 31.90 -4.97
C ASP A 82 -18.86 31.24 -3.63
N HIS A 83 -18.09 31.92 -2.79
CA HIS A 83 -17.71 31.40 -1.47
C HIS A 83 -18.91 31.26 -0.53
N LYS A 84 -19.95 32.08 -0.67
CA LYS A 84 -21.12 32.03 0.20
C LYS A 84 -21.96 30.80 -0.12
N GLU A 85 -22.24 30.57 -1.40
CA GLU A 85 -22.94 29.36 -1.84
C GLU A 85 -22.19 28.09 -1.42
N LEU A 86 -20.85 28.07 -1.57
CA LEU A 86 -20.02 26.96 -1.12
C LEU A 86 -20.16 26.71 0.39
N ILE A 87 -20.14 27.76 1.20
CA ILE A 87 -20.29 27.65 2.66
C ILE A 87 -21.70 27.16 3.03
N GLU A 88 -22.75 27.69 2.41
CA GLU A 88 -24.13 27.24 2.62
C GLU A 88 -24.26 25.75 2.32
N LYS A 89 -23.66 25.27 1.22
CA LYS A 89 -23.60 23.84 0.88
C LYS A 89 -22.86 23.01 1.94
N ILE A 90 -21.69 23.47 2.39
CA ILE A 90 -20.90 22.81 3.45
C ILE A 90 -21.71 22.68 4.75
N ARG A 91 -22.42 23.75 5.15
CA ARG A 91 -23.24 23.75 6.37
C ARG A 91 -24.50 22.91 6.22
N HIS A 92 -25.15 22.92 5.06
CA HIS A 92 -26.29 22.05 4.77
C HIS A 92 -25.90 20.57 4.88
N LEU A 93 -24.73 20.20 4.36
CA LEU A 93 -24.16 18.85 4.48
C LEU A 93 -23.54 18.56 5.86
N LYS A 94 -23.63 19.49 6.82
CA LYS A 94 -23.09 19.39 8.19
C LYS A 94 -21.59 19.06 8.22
N LEU A 95 -20.84 19.53 7.23
CA LEU A 95 -19.42 19.27 7.13
C LEU A 95 -18.60 20.23 8.00
N PRO A 96 -17.61 19.73 8.77
CA PRO A 96 -16.82 20.53 9.70
C PRO A 96 -15.61 21.19 9.01
N LEU A 97 -15.85 21.89 7.89
CA LEU A 97 -14.80 22.56 7.13
C LEU A 97 -14.69 24.05 7.50
N VAL A 98 -13.46 24.54 7.54
CA VAL A 98 -13.14 25.97 7.61
C VAL A 98 -12.70 26.44 6.23
N VAL A 99 -13.46 27.38 5.66
CA VAL A 99 -13.18 27.91 4.32
C VAL A 99 -12.26 29.11 4.44
N CYS A 100 -11.17 29.13 3.67
CA CYS A 100 -10.32 30.29 3.49
C CYS A 100 -10.22 30.67 2.01
N ARG A 101 -10.16 31.97 1.72
CA ARG A 101 -9.94 32.47 0.36
C ARG A 101 -8.51 32.19 -0.08
N SER A 102 -8.30 31.63 -1.27
CA SER A 102 -6.97 31.47 -1.86
C SER A 102 -6.47 32.81 -2.44
N LYS A 103 -5.17 32.92 -2.76
CA LYS A 103 -4.59 34.17 -3.32
C LYS A 103 -5.28 34.58 -4.63
N SER A 104 -5.56 33.61 -5.49
CA SER A 104 -6.17 33.80 -6.81
C SER A 104 -7.69 33.99 -6.74
N GLY A 105 -8.32 33.78 -5.59
CA GLY A 105 -9.77 33.91 -5.40
C GLY A 105 -10.54 32.59 -5.38
N GLY A 106 -9.86 31.45 -5.42
CA GLY A 106 -10.46 30.13 -5.16
C GLY A 106 -10.69 29.91 -3.66
N ALA A 107 -10.82 28.66 -3.23
CA ALA A 107 -11.07 28.31 -1.83
C ALA A 107 -10.16 27.18 -1.33
N HIS A 108 -9.61 27.37 -0.14
CA HIS A 108 -8.97 26.33 0.65
C HIS A 108 -9.96 25.85 1.72
N LEU A 109 -10.36 24.59 1.64
CA LEU A 109 -11.29 23.96 2.58
C LEU A 109 -10.52 23.12 3.59
N PHE A 110 -10.27 23.69 4.77
CA PHE A 110 -9.49 23.02 5.80
C PHE A 110 -10.35 22.08 6.65
N LEU A 111 -9.82 20.88 6.86
CA LEU A 111 -10.31 19.91 7.83
C LEU A 111 -9.24 19.71 8.91
N PHE A 112 -9.65 19.76 10.18
CA PHE A 112 -8.71 19.71 11.31
C PHE A 112 -9.00 18.52 12.22
N SER A 113 -7.94 17.93 12.74
CA SER A 113 -7.95 16.88 13.77
C SER A 113 -7.34 17.39 15.08
N THR A 114 -7.92 16.96 16.19
CA THR A 114 -7.38 17.20 17.54
C THR A 114 -6.11 16.38 17.82
N LYS A 115 -5.88 15.28 17.08
CA LYS A 115 -4.73 14.38 17.20
C LYS A 115 -4.09 14.12 15.85
N TRP A 116 -2.84 13.67 15.85
CA TRP A 116 -2.20 13.14 14.65
C TRP A 116 -2.98 11.93 14.13
N ILE A 117 -3.25 11.90 12.82
CA ILE A 117 -3.84 10.76 12.12
C ILE A 117 -3.00 10.42 10.89
N GLU A 118 -3.09 9.17 10.46
CA GLU A 118 -2.41 8.70 9.25
C GLU A 118 -2.79 9.56 8.05
N ALA A 119 -1.79 10.02 7.29
CA ALA A 119 -2.03 10.88 6.11
C ALA A 119 -2.96 10.23 5.09
N ARG A 120 -2.89 8.89 4.96
CA ARG A 120 -3.81 8.10 4.13
C ARG A 120 -5.27 8.25 4.57
N GLU A 121 -5.56 8.22 5.87
CA GLU A 121 -6.91 8.37 6.38
C GLU A 121 -7.44 9.79 6.14
N MET A 122 -6.61 10.81 6.34
CA MET A 122 -6.97 12.18 5.99
C MET A 122 -7.31 12.31 4.49
N GLN A 123 -6.49 11.74 3.59
CA GLN A 123 -6.76 11.78 2.16
C GLN A 123 -8.10 11.12 1.80
N LYS A 124 -8.41 9.95 2.38
CA LYS A 124 -9.70 9.28 2.15
C LYS A 124 -10.88 10.17 2.53
N VAL A 125 -10.83 10.81 3.70
CA VAL A 125 -11.88 11.72 4.17
C VAL A 125 -12.01 12.92 3.24
N LEU A 126 -10.88 13.56 2.87
CA LEU A 126 -10.89 14.72 1.97
C LEU A 126 -11.42 14.36 0.58
N ASN A 127 -11.01 13.22 0.01
CA ASN A 127 -11.53 12.75 -1.26
C ASN A 127 -13.03 12.52 -1.20
N HIS A 128 -13.51 11.84 -0.14
CA HIS A 128 -14.93 11.62 0.07
C HIS A 128 -15.72 12.95 0.13
N ILE A 129 -15.25 13.90 0.94
CA ILE A 129 -15.87 15.21 1.08
C ILE A 129 -15.82 16.01 -0.22
N SER A 130 -14.67 16.01 -0.91
CA SER A 130 -14.47 16.73 -2.17
C SER A 130 -15.42 16.23 -3.24
N SER A 131 -15.54 14.91 -3.40
CA SER A 131 -16.51 14.31 -4.31
C SER A 131 -17.94 14.66 -3.91
N GLY A 132 -18.31 14.58 -2.63
CA GLY A 132 -19.66 14.93 -2.16
C GLY A 132 -20.02 16.42 -2.34
N LEU A 133 -19.02 17.30 -2.39
CA LEU A 133 -19.20 18.72 -2.70
C LEU A 133 -19.24 19.03 -4.20
N GLY A 134 -18.96 18.07 -5.08
CA GLY A 134 -18.87 18.29 -6.53
C GLY A 134 -17.50 18.77 -7.01
N TYR A 135 -16.45 18.57 -6.21
CA TYR A 135 -15.07 18.93 -6.48
C TYR A 135 -14.14 17.71 -6.48
N GLY A 136 -14.60 16.53 -6.90
CA GLY A 136 -13.82 15.28 -6.91
C GLY A 136 -12.50 15.33 -7.70
N GLY A 137 -12.33 16.31 -8.58
CA GLY A 137 -11.08 16.57 -9.31
C GLY A 137 -10.15 17.60 -8.66
N SER A 138 -10.52 18.20 -7.53
CA SER A 138 -9.69 19.18 -6.82
C SER A 138 -8.45 18.53 -6.22
N GLU A 139 -7.39 19.31 -6.12
CA GLU A 139 -6.19 18.87 -5.41
C GLU A 139 -6.47 18.78 -3.91
N ILE A 140 -5.90 17.78 -3.25
CA ILE A 140 -5.98 17.64 -1.80
C ILE A 140 -4.58 17.63 -1.16
N PHE A 141 -4.52 18.09 0.09
CA PHE A 141 -3.32 18.12 0.91
C PHE A 141 -3.59 17.42 2.25
N PRO A 142 -2.69 16.55 2.74
CA PRO A 142 -1.39 16.19 2.16
C PRO A 142 -1.52 15.45 0.83
N LYS A 143 -0.61 15.69 -0.13
CA LYS A 143 -0.57 14.96 -1.42
C LYS A 143 0.10 13.60 -1.29
N GLN A 144 1.05 13.49 -0.36
CA GLN A 144 1.77 12.27 -0.04
C GLN A 144 1.13 11.55 1.16
N VAL A 145 1.14 10.22 1.13
CA VAL A 145 0.81 9.37 2.30
C VAL A 145 2.05 8.85 3.03
N LYS A 146 3.23 8.99 2.42
CA LYS A 146 4.51 8.59 2.98
C LYS A 146 5.60 9.55 2.53
N LEU A 147 6.51 9.91 3.42
CA LEU A 147 7.73 10.66 3.11
C LEU A 147 8.95 9.73 3.22
N HIS A 148 9.88 9.88 2.29
CA HIS A 148 11.18 9.21 2.31
C HIS A 148 12.27 10.24 2.62
N LEU A 149 12.31 10.72 3.87
CA LEU A 149 13.24 11.77 4.30
C LEU A 149 14.71 11.36 4.14
N ASP A 150 14.99 10.05 4.32
CA ASP A 150 16.29 9.41 4.07
C ASP A 150 16.78 9.57 2.63
N ARG A 151 15.86 9.70 1.67
CA ARG A 151 16.13 9.93 0.24
C ARG A 151 16.02 11.40 -0.16
N GLY A 152 15.84 12.29 0.81
CA GLY A 152 15.71 13.73 0.60
C GLY A 152 14.33 14.19 0.13
N ASP A 153 13.31 13.33 0.16
CA ASP A 153 11.92 13.69 -0.11
C ASP A 153 11.32 14.47 1.07
N ILE A 154 10.81 15.66 0.78
CA ILE A 154 10.31 16.65 1.74
C ILE A 154 8.82 16.93 1.56
N GLY A 155 8.16 16.28 0.60
CA GLY A 155 6.73 16.42 0.38
C GLY A 155 6.29 17.76 -0.23
N ASN A 156 4.97 17.91 -0.41
CA ASN A 156 4.36 19.11 -0.97
C ASN A 156 3.74 19.97 0.13
N PHE A 157 3.98 21.28 0.06
CA PHE A 157 3.43 22.24 1.01
C PHE A 157 2.21 22.97 0.43
N LEU A 158 1.34 23.43 1.33
CA LEU A 158 0.31 24.40 1.03
C LEU A 158 0.65 25.73 1.71
N ASN A 159 0.56 26.83 0.98
CA ASN A 159 0.72 28.18 1.56
C ASN A 159 -0.43 28.48 2.52
N LEU A 160 -0.09 28.84 3.75
CA LEU A 160 -1.07 29.05 4.81
C LEU A 160 -1.89 30.34 4.62
N PRO A 161 -3.10 30.40 5.21
CA PRO A 161 -3.88 31.63 5.26
C PRO A 161 -3.26 32.64 6.24
N TYR A 162 -3.74 33.88 6.22
CA TYR A 162 -3.35 34.96 7.13
C TYR A 162 -1.89 35.43 7.02
N TYR A 163 -1.26 35.27 5.86
CA TYR A 163 -0.08 36.08 5.57
C TYR A 163 -0.50 37.55 5.48
N ASP A 164 0.10 38.40 6.30
CA ASP A 164 -0.36 39.77 6.53
C ASP A 164 -1.82 39.78 7.02
N ALA A 165 -2.05 39.34 8.26
CA ALA A 165 -3.40 39.03 8.75
C ALA A 165 -4.37 40.24 8.80
N GLU A 166 -3.85 41.47 8.74
CA GLU A 166 -4.64 42.70 8.75
C GLU A 166 -5.03 43.15 7.33
N GLU A 167 -4.10 43.10 6.36
CA GLU A 167 -4.32 43.63 4.99
C GLU A 167 -4.31 42.55 3.90
N GLY A 168 -4.08 41.29 4.28
CA GLY A 168 -3.87 40.16 3.39
C GLY A 168 -5.13 39.66 2.69
N LEU A 169 -4.94 39.02 1.53
CA LEU A 169 -6.02 38.49 0.69
C LEU A 169 -6.43 37.05 1.01
N ARG A 170 -5.73 36.42 1.96
CA ARG A 170 -5.96 35.03 2.39
C ARG A 170 -6.53 35.04 3.80
N TYR A 171 -7.84 35.06 3.92
CA TYR A 171 -8.55 35.06 5.20
C TYR A 171 -9.60 33.96 5.22
N GLY A 172 -10.02 33.56 6.41
CA GLY A 172 -11.16 32.67 6.62
C GLY A 172 -12.46 33.38 6.25
N ILE A 173 -13.48 32.63 5.87
CA ILE A 173 -14.78 33.21 5.51
C ILE A 173 -15.81 32.71 6.53
N LEU A 174 -16.55 33.63 7.12
CA LEU A 174 -17.61 33.35 8.09
C LEU A 174 -18.84 32.74 7.42
N ASP A 175 -19.72 32.16 8.23
CA ASP A 175 -20.95 31.52 7.74
C ASP A 175 -21.91 32.51 7.05
N ASP A 176 -21.76 33.82 7.25
CA ASP A 176 -22.51 34.90 6.57
C ASP A 176 -21.86 35.37 5.25
N GLY A 177 -20.69 34.83 4.89
CA GLY A 177 -19.91 35.18 3.70
C GLY A 177 -18.91 36.32 3.90
N THR A 178 -18.81 36.90 5.10
CA THR A 178 -17.85 37.99 5.38
C THR A 178 -16.44 37.46 5.72
N SER A 179 -15.44 38.34 5.62
CA SER A 179 -14.04 38.02 5.95
C SER A 179 -13.84 37.87 7.46
N ALA A 180 -13.33 36.73 7.88
CA ALA A 180 -12.97 36.46 9.27
C ALA A 180 -11.60 37.06 9.62
N THR A 181 -11.51 37.65 10.80
CA THR A 181 -10.25 38.01 11.46
C THR A 181 -9.50 36.76 11.96
N LEU A 182 -8.23 36.92 12.34
CA LEU A 182 -7.44 35.82 12.90
C LEU A 182 -8.06 35.23 14.18
N ASP A 183 -8.64 36.07 15.05
CA ASP A 183 -9.30 35.61 16.28
C ASP A 183 -10.59 34.86 15.99
N GLU A 184 -11.34 35.27 14.96
CA GLU A 184 -12.52 34.55 14.50
C GLU A 184 -12.16 33.22 13.85
N PHE A 185 -11.05 33.16 13.10
CA PHE A 185 -10.49 31.89 12.65
C PHE A 185 -10.21 30.94 13.79
N PHE A 186 -9.63 31.41 14.89
CA PHE A 186 -9.41 30.56 16.06
C PHE A 186 -10.71 30.06 16.70
N LYS A 187 -11.80 30.84 16.63
CA LYS A 187 -13.14 30.40 17.05
C LYS A 187 -13.70 29.35 16.09
N MET A 188 -13.57 29.55 14.78
CA MET A 188 -13.98 28.58 13.75
C MET A 188 -13.22 27.27 13.88
N TYR A 189 -11.89 27.31 14.04
CA TYR A 189 -11.07 26.14 14.30
C TYR A 189 -11.59 25.36 15.52
N LYS A 190 -11.83 26.05 16.65
CA LYS A 190 -12.33 25.39 17.87
C LYS A 190 -13.73 24.79 17.67
N LYS A 191 -14.58 25.43 16.84
CA LYS A 191 -15.93 24.96 16.53
C LYS A 191 -15.94 23.70 15.64
N TYR A 192 -15.00 23.63 14.68
CA TYR A 192 -15.04 22.63 13.62
C TYR A 192 -13.93 21.57 13.69
N VAL A 193 -12.93 21.69 14.57
CA VAL A 193 -11.93 20.63 14.76
C VAL A 193 -12.58 19.32 15.22
N GLN A 194 -12.15 18.20 14.64
CA GLN A 194 -12.74 16.88 14.88
C GLN A 194 -11.78 15.96 15.66
N THR A 195 -12.32 14.93 16.30
CA THR A 195 -11.54 13.79 16.78
C THR A 195 -11.27 12.79 15.64
N PRO A 196 -10.27 11.91 15.75
CA PRO A 196 -10.03 10.87 14.74
C PRO A 196 -11.28 10.01 14.44
N GLU A 197 -12.05 9.67 15.48
CA GLU A 197 -13.31 8.92 15.35
C GLU A 197 -14.38 9.71 14.58
N GLN A 198 -14.54 11.00 14.89
CA GLN A 198 -15.47 11.86 14.15
C GLN A 198 -15.07 12.00 12.67
N LEU A 199 -13.77 12.05 12.36
CA LEU A 199 -13.27 12.09 10.97
C LEU A 199 -13.61 10.80 10.22
N GLN A 200 -13.51 9.64 10.85
CA GLN A 200 -13.91 8.36 10.24
C GLN A 200 -15.41 8.35 9.90
N ASN A 201 -16.25 8.89 10.79
CA ASN A 201 -17.69 8.97 10.55
C ASN A 201 -18.08 9.89 9.38
N LEU A 202 -17.21 10.83 8.97
CA LEU A 202 -17.43 11.68 7.79
C LEU A 202 -17.33 10.90 6.46
N GLN A 203 -16.85 9.65 6.46
CA GLN A 203 -16.75 8.80 5.27
C GLN A 203 -18.05 8.05 4.94
N MET A 204 -19.09 8.17 5.78
CA MET A 204 -20.34 7.43 5.65
C MET A 204 -21.52 8.38 5.44
N THR A 205 -22.09 8.39 4.23
CA THR A 205 -23.34 9.14 3.96
C THR A 205 -24.57 8.24 4.01
N GLU A 206 -25.74 8.81 4.35
CA GLU A 206 -27.02 8.09 4.30
C GLU A 206 -27.35 7.60 2.87
N ALA A 207 -26.93 8.35 1.85
CA ALA A 207 -27.09 7.97 0.44
C ALA A 207 -26.34 6.67 0.09
N GLU A 208 -25.18 6.43 0.70
CA GLU A 208 -24.38 5.20 0.51
C GLU A 208 -24.90 3.99 1.30
N THR A 209 -25.86 4.20 2.21
CA THR A 209 -26.41 3.13 3.06
C THR A 209 -27.88 2.81 2.75
N LYS A 210 -28.62 3.73 2.11
CA LYS A 210 -30.06 3.54 1.78
C LYS A 210 -30.53 4.13 0.44
N GLY A 211 -29.62 4.70 -0.37
CA GLY A 211 -29.96 5.38 -1.63
C GLY A 211 -30.11 4.45 -2.85
N PRO A 212 -30.66 4.96 -3.98
CA PRO A 212 -30.67 4.23 -5.24
C PRO A 212 -29.24 3.93 -5.71
N MET A 213 -29.04 2.76 -6.29
CA MET A 213 -27.72 2.29 -6.76
C MET A 213 -26.67 2.14 -5.63
N ILE A 214 -27.08 1.66 -4.45
CA ILE A 214 -26.20 1.44 -3.28
C ILE A 214 -24.93 0.61 -3.58
N ASP A 215 -25.04 -0.34 -4.50
CA ASP A 215 -23.94 -1.20 -4.95
C ASP A 215 -23.13 -0.60 -6.11
N GLY A 216 -23.55 0.56 -6.62
CA GLY A 216 -23.01 1.26 -7.79
C GLY A 216 -21.91 2.27 -7.48
N PRO A 217 -21.39 2.95 -8.52
CA PRO A 217 -20.42 4.03 -8.36
C PRO A 217 -20.92 5.15 -7.44
N PRO A 218 -20.07 5.67 -6.53
CA PRO A 218 -20.46 6.75 -5.60
C PRO A 218 -20.84 8.05 -6.33
N CYS A 219 -20.22 8.33 -7.48
CA CYS A 219 -20.59 9.46 -8.33
C CYS A 219 -22.04 9.38 -8.82
N LEU A 220 -22.50 8.18 -9.22
CA LEU A 220 -23.87 7.98 -9.67
C LEU A 220 -24.87 8.03 -8.52
N GLN A 221 -24.53 7.50 -7.34
CA GLN A 221 -25.35 7.61 -6.13
C GLN A 221 -25.58 9.07 -5.76
N HIS A 222 -24.52 9.89 -5.81
CA HIS A 222 -24.65 11.31 -5.53
C HIS A 222 -25.51 12.01 -6.59
N LEU A 223 -25.20 11.82 -7.88
CA LEU A 223 -25.92 12.45 -8.99
C LEU A 223 -27.42 12.15 -8.99
N THR A 224 -27.83 10.94 -8.61
CA THR A 224 -29.26 10.60 -8.52
C THR A 224 -29.93 11.14 -7.27
N SER A 225 -29.17 11.49 -6.22
CA SER A 225 -29.72 12.17 -5.04
C SER A 225 -30.02 13.66 -5.30
N ILE A 226 -29.23 14.31 -6.17
CA ILE A 226 -29.41 15.74 -6.52
C ILE A 226 -30.12 15.96 -7.85
N MET A 227 -30.41 14.88 -8.58
CA MET A 227 -30.87 14.87 -9.97
C MET A 227 -29.86 15.46 -10.97
N ILE A 228 -29.91 14.99 -12.21
CA ILE A 228 -28.98 15.38 -13.27
C ILE A 228 -29.63 16.43 -14.17
N SER A 229 -29.11 17.65 -14.12
CA SER A 229 -29.62 18.79 -14.88
C SER A 229 -29.10 18.86 -16.31
N GLU A 230 -29.65 19.80 -17.09
CA GLU A 230 -29.20 20.10 -18.45
C GLU A 230 -27.68 20.31 -18.56
N GLY A 231 -27.10 19.94 -19.70
CA GLY A 231 -25.65 19.89 -19.92
C GLY A 231 -24.98 18.58 -19.50
N GLY A 232 -25.53 17.85 -18.52
CA GLY A 232 -25.00 16.56 -18.05
C GLY A 232 -25.85 15.32 -18.38
N ARG A 233 -27.10 15.50 -18.80
CA ARG A 233 -28.11 14.43 -18.92
C ARG A 233 -27.70 13.23 -19.78
N ASN A 234 -27.24 13.45 -21.01
CA ASN A 234 -26.92 12.35 -21.92
C ASN A 234 -25.78 11.48 -21.39
N ASN A 235 -24.70 12.09 -20.91
CA ASN A 235 -23.59 11.35 -20.32
C ASN A 235 -23.95 10.75 -18.94
N GLY A 236 -24.77 11.44 -18.15
CA GLY A 236 -25.33 10.93 -16.90
C GLY A 236 -26.15 9.66 -17.12
N LEU A 237 -27.11 9.71 -18.04
CA LEU A 237 -27.95 8.56 -18.40
C LEU A 237 -27.13 7.43 -19.03
N PHE A 238 -26.10 7.74 -19.82
CA PHE A 238 -25.18 6.74 -20.35
C PHE A 238 -24.50 5.95 -19.23
N ASN A 239 -23.94 6.63 -18.22
CA ASN A 239 -23.28 5.97 -17.09
C ASN A 239 -24.26 5.23 -16.17
N ILE A 240 -25.47 5.77 -15.98
CA ILE A 240 -26.58 5.03 -15.36
C ILE A 240 -26.86 3.75 -16.16
N GLY A 241 -26.94 3.83 -17.49
CA GLY A 241 -27.13 2.66 -18.36
C GLY A 241 -26.02 1.61 -18.20
N VAL A 242 -24.75 2.03 -18.10
CA VAL A 242 -23.63 1.11 -17.80
C VAL A 242 -23.82 0.42 -16.45
N TYR A 243 -24.27 1.13 -15.43
CA TYR A 243 -24.61 0.53 -14.13
C TYR A 243 -25.78 -0.46 -14.26
N LEU A 244 -26.86 -0.08 -14.94
CA LEU A 244 -28.05 -0.92 -15.12
C LEU A 244 -27.72 -2.21 -15.87
N ARG A 245 -26.87 -2.17 -16.90
CA ARG A 245 -26.40 -3.39 -17.59
C ARG A 245 -25.65 -4.35 -16.67
N LYS A 246 -24.98 -3.84 -15.63
CA LYS A 246 -24.26 -4.67 -14.65
C LYS A 246 -25.19 -5.18 -13.54
N ALA A 247 -26.11 -4.34 -13.07
CA ALA A 247 -26.96 -4.64 -11.92
C ALA A 247 -28.25 -5.40 -12.29
N PHE A 248 -28.78 -5.16 -13.48
CA PHE A 248 -30.08 -5.67 -13.96
C PHE A 248 -29.97 -6.13 -15.43
N PRO A 249 -29.11 -7.12 -15.75
CA PRO A 249 -28.77 -7.47 -17.13
C PRO A 249 -29.97 -7.90 -17.98
N ASP A 250 -31.03 -8.44 -17.37
CA ASP A 250 -32.22 -8.93 -18.08
C ASP A 250 -33.31 -7.86 -18.26
N SER A 251 -33.23 -6.73 -17.56
CA SER A 251 -34.28 -5.70 -17.56
C SER A 251 -33.76 -4.27 -17.79
N TRP A 252 -32.47 -4.09 -18.05
CA TRP A 252 -31.84 -2.77 -18.11
C TRP A 252 -32.46 -1.84 -19.16
N GLU A 253 -32.97 -2.34 -20.28
CA GLU A 253 -33.64 -1.53 -21.32
C GLU A 253 -34.94 -0.90 -20.84
N THR A 254 -35.62 -1.52 -19.88
CA THR A 254 -36.83 -0.96 -19.25
C THR A 254 -36.43 -0.02 -18.11
N GLU A 255 -35.45 -0.43 -17.30
CA GLU A 255 -34.95 0.36 -16.17
C GLU A 255 -34.39 1.72 -16.62
N ILE A 256 -33.70 1.80 -17.76
CA ILE A 256 -33.11 3.06 -18.23
C ILE A 256 -34.16 4.15 -18.48
N GLN A 257 -35.39 3.77 -18.87
CA GLN A 257 -36.49 4.72 -19.04
C GLN A 257 -37.03 5.20 -17.68
N SER A 258 -37.18 4.28 -16.73
CA SER A 258 -37.57 4.60 -15.34
C SER A 258 -36.57 5.55 -14.69
N TYR A 259 -35.26 5.29 -14.86
CA TYR A 259 -34.20 6.11 -14.31
C TYR A 259 -34.12 7.50 -14.98
N ASN A 260 -34.37 7.58 -16.29
CA ASN A 260 -34.50 8.88 -16.98
C ASN A 260 -35.61 9.74 -16.35
N MET A 261 -36.78 9.15 -16.07
CA MET A 261 -37.90 9.89 -15.48
C MET A 261 -37.67 10.28 -14.01
N ARG A 262 -36.90 9.48 -13.27
CA ARG A 262 -36.70 9.66 -11.82
C ARG A 262 -35.53 10.55 -11.45
N PHE A 263 -34.49 10.58 -12.26
CA PHE A 263 -33.19 11.14 -11.86
C PHE A 263 -32.63 12.20 -12.79
N LEU A 264 -33.28 12.49 -13.92
CA LEU A 264 -32.89 13.58 -14.82
C LEU A 264 -33.93 14.70 -14.76
N ASP A 265 -33.46 15.94 -14.78
CA ASP A 265 -34.30 17.13 -14.70
C ASP A 265 -33.93 18.18 -15.77
N PRO A 266 -34.80 18.43 -16.77
CA PRO A 266 -35.97 17.63 -17.10
C PRO A 266 -35.57 16.27 -17.71
N PRO A 267 -36.45 15.26 -17.68
CA PRO A 267 -36.20 13.98 -18.34
C PRO A 267 -35.87 14.13 -19.84
N LEU A 268 -35.02 13.27 -20.37
CA LEU A 268 -34.72 13.26 -21.80
C LEU A 268 -35.93 12.80 -22.62
N PRO A 269 -36.15 13.38 -23.82
CA PRO A 269 -37.14 12.88 -24.76
C PRO A 269 -36.85 11.44 -25.19
N LEU A 270 -37.90 10.68 -25.50
CA LEU A 270 -37.80 9.27 -25.88
C LEU A 270 -36.79 8.98 -27.02
N PRO A 271 -36.67 9.82 -28.08
CA PRO A 271 -35.64 9.62 -29.12
C PRO A 271 -34.20 9.68 -28.57
N GLU A 272 -33.93 10.55 -27.60
CA GLU A 272 -32.61 10.68 -26.97
C GLU A 272 -32.32 9.50 -26.04
N VAL A 273 -33.30 9.10 -25.23
CA VAL A 273 -33.20 7.91 -24.38
C VAL A 273 -32.88 6.67 -25.21
N ASN A 274 -33.59 6.47 -26.33
CA ASN A 274 -33.35 5.37 -27.25
C ASN A 274 -31.95 5.42 -27.89
N THR A 275 -31.43 6.62 -28.14
CA THR A 275 -30.08 6.80 -28.66
C THR A 275 -29.04 6.38 -27.63
N VAL A 276 -29.19 6.81 -26.38
CA VAL A 276 -28.31 6.43 -25.27
C VAL A 276 -28.39 4.92 -25.01
N ALA A 277 -29.60 4.34 -24.95
CA ALA A 277 -29.78 2.90 -24.77
C ALA A 277 -29.09 2.10 -25.88
N LYS A 278 -29.27 2.49 -27.15
CA LYS A 278 -28.55 1.87 -28.28
C LYS A 278 -27.04 1.98 -28.13
N GLN A 279 -26.51 3.10 -27.65
CA GLN A 279 -25.06 3.25 -27.41
C GLN A 279 -24.59 2.29 -26.32
N VAL A 280 -25.27 2.24 -25.18
CA VAL A 280 -24.94 1.37 -24.05
C VAL A 280 -25.01 -0.13 -24.42
N ALA A 281 -25.91 -0.51 -25.34
CA ALA A 281 -26.05 -1.88 -25.83
C ALA A 281 -24.92 -2.35 -26.77
N LYS A 282 -24.20 -1.43 -27.43
CA LYS A 282 -23.24 -1.80 -28.50
C LYS A 282 -22.10 -2.71 -28.03
N LYS A 283 -21.60 -2.48 -26.81
CA LYS A 283 -20.50 -3.24 -26.21
C LYS A 283 -20.46 -3.01 -24.71
N ASP A 284 -19.62 -3.75 -24.01
CA ASP A 284 -19.39 -3.57 -22.57
C ASP A 284 -18.50 -2.35 -22.33
N TYR A 285 -19.15 -1.20 -22.10
CA TYR A 285 -18.48 0.05 -21.78
C TYR A 285 -18.04 0.10 -20.31
N ALA A 286 -16.92 0.78 -20.07
CA ALA A 286 -16.57 1.26 -18.74
C ALA A 286 -17.26 2.61 -18.46
N TYR A 287 -17.30 3.02 -17.19
CA TYR A 287 -17.80 4.34 -16.80
C TYR A 287 -16.91 5.47 -17.32
N SER A 288 -17.52 6.53 -17.82
CA SER A 288 -16.86 7.74 -18.34
C SER A 288 -16.43 8.67 -17.19
N CYS A 289 -15.50 8.20 -16.36
CA CYS A 289 -15.16 8.85 -15.08
C CYS A 289 -14.59 10.26 -15.21
N ASN A 290 -14.01 10.60 -16.37
CA ASN A 290 -13.37 11.89 -16.61
C ASN A 290 -14.31 12.93 -17.24
N ASP A 291 -15.50 12.50 -17.66
CA ASP A 291 -16.44 13.35 -18.38
C ASP A 291 -17.49 13.93 -17.43
N ALA A 292 -17.92 15.16 -17.69
CA ALA A 292 -19.01 15.78 -16.94
C ALA A 292 -20.34 15.04 -17.19
N PRO A 293 -21.19 14.83 -16.16
CA PRO A 293 -21.08 15.34 -14.80
C PRO A 293 -20.34 14.39 -13.82
N ILE A 294 -19.79 13.27 -14.31
CA ILE A 294 -19.23 12.20 -13.46
C ILE A 294 -17.96 12.65 -12.74
N ASN A 295 -17.09 13.38 -13.44
CA ASN A 295 -15.79 13.83 -12.91
C ASN A 295 -15.91 14.67 -11.62
N ALA A 296 -16.91 15.53 -11.54
CA ALA A 296 -17.18 16.39 -10.39
C ALA A 296 -17.47 15.60 -9.11
N TYR A 297 -18.06 14.41 -9.22
CA TYR A 297 -18.45 13.57 -8.07
C TYR A 297 -17.65 12.27 -8.00
N CYS A 298 -16.56 12.17 -8.78
CA CYS A 298 -15.77 10.95 -8.87
C CYS A 298 -14.98 10.73 -7.58
N ASN A 299 -15.19 9.57 -6.94
CA ASN A 299 -14.30 9.04 -5.90
C ASN A 299 -13.80 7.66 -6.38
N LYS A 300 -12.61 7.64 -6.99
CA LYS A 300 -12.09 6.46 -7.66
C LYS A 300 -11.81 5.30 -6.70
N GLU A 301 -11.21 5.61 -5.54
CA GLU A 301 -10.84 4.61 -4.52
C GLU A 301 -12.09 3.92 -3.98
N LEU A 302 -13.10 4.71 -3.59
CA LEU A 302 -14.37 4.16 -3.13
C LEU A 302 -15.10 3.41 -4.26
N CYS A 303 -15.08 3.92 -5.49
CA CYS A 303 -15.72 3.25 -6.61
C CYS A 303 -15.14 1.84 -6.86
N GLN A 304 -13.85 1.62 -6.60
CA GLN A 304 -13.23 0.30 -6.75
C GLN A 304 -13.74 -0.73 -5.73
N THR A 305 -14.26 -0.30 -4.57
CA THR A 305 -14.79 -1.20 -3.54
C THR A 305 -16.25 -1.58 -3.78
N ARG A 306 -16.96 -0.88 -4.68
CA ARG A 306 -18.39 -1.09 -4.96
C ARG A 306 -18.60 -2.27 -5.90
N LYS A 307 -19.62 -3.09 -5.64
CA LYS A 307 -19.97 -4.31 -6.40
C LYS A 307 -20.19 -4.07 -7.90
N PHE A 308 -20.72 -2.92 -8.28
CA PHE A 308 -20.89 -2.52 -9.68
C PHE A 308 -20.00 -1.34 -10.08
N GLY A 309 -19.00 -1.03 -9.26
CA GLY A 309 -18.05 0.05 -9.51
C GLY A 309 -17.04 -0.23 -10.63
N ILE A 310 -16.02 0.62 -10.72
CA ILE A 310 -14.91 0.40 -11.68
C ILE A 310 -14.08 -0.80 -11.24
N GLY A 311 -13.69 -1.66 -12.17
CA GLY A 311 -12.94 -2.88 -11.84
C GLY A 311 -13.76 -3.96 -11.14
N ALA A 312 -15.04 -3.72 -10.81
CA ALA A 312 -15.91 -4.68 -10.14
C ALA A 312 -16.36 -5.85 -11.04
N ALA A 313 -16.12 -5.75 -12.35
CA ALA A 313 -16.19 -6.89 -13.29
C ALA A 313 -15.08 -7.93 -13.04
N VAL A 314 -14.27 -7.76 -11.99
CA VAL A 314 -13.34 -8.78 -11.55
C VAL A 314 -13.57 -9.10 -10.08
N GLN A 315 -14.26 -10.23 -9.84
CA GLN A 315 -14.06 -11.09 -8.67
C GLN A 315 -12.60 -11.57 -8.67
N ASN A 316 -11.67 -10.64 -8.48
CA ASN A 316 -10.26 -10.92 -8.32
C ASN A 316 -10.01 -11.11 -6.84
N ALA A 317 -9.28 -12.17 -6.50
CA ALA A 317 -8.47 -12.18 -5.30
C ALA A 317 -7.69 -10.86 -5.20
N THR A 318 -7.84 -10.14 -4.09
CA THR A 318 -6.86 -9.12 -3.74
C THR A 318 -5.63 -9.87 -3.27
N VAL A 319 -4.58 -9.90 -4.09
CA VAL A 319 -3.32 -10.60 -3.78
C VAL A 319 -2.27 -9.59 -3.34
N GLY A 320 -1.57 -9.87 -2.24
CA GLY A 320 -0.59 -8.96 -1.64
C GLY A 320 0.40 -9.69 -0.73
N ASN A 321 1.37 -8.94 -0.18
CA ASN A 321 2.29 -9.41 0.86
C ASN A 321 2.92 -10.79 0.57
N LEU A 322 3.57 -10.90 -0.59
CA LEU A 322 4.32 -12.10 -0.93
C LEU A 322 5.50 -12.24 0.05
N ARG A 323 5.58 -13.39 0.70
CA ARG A 323 6.65 -13.78 1.61
C ARG A 323 7.25 -15.07 1.10
N LYS A 324 8.56 -15.21 1.26
CA LYS A 324 9.30 -16.41 0.87
C LYS A 324 9.90 -17.02 2.12
N TYR A 325 9.60 -18.29 2.34
CA TYR A 325 10.39 -19.14 3.22
C TYR A 325 11.55 -19.67 2.39
N ASN A 326 12.78 -19.32 2.79
CA ASN A 326 13.98 -19.66 2.03
C ASN A 326 14.42 -21.12 2.24
N SER A 327 13.47 -22.06 2.13
CA SER A 327 13.72 -23.49 2.08
C SER A 327 14.13 -23.93 0.67
N THR A 328 14.65 -25.14 0.55
CA THR A 328 14.76 -25.83 -0.74
C THR A 328 13.80 -27.01 -0.68
N PRO A 329 12.82 -27.19 -1.60
CA PRO A 329 12.28 -26.14 -2.48
C PRO A 329 11.65 -24.98 -1.68
N PRO A 330 11.56 -23.77 -2.26
CA PRO A 330 11.02 -22.61 -1.57
C PRO A 330 9.50 -22.74 -1.37
N VAL A 331 9.04 -22.32 -0.20
CA VAL A 331 7.62 -22.18 0.11
C VAL A 331 7.25 -20.70 0.05
N TRP A 332 6.14 -20.40 -0.59
CA TRP A 332 5.64 -19.05 -0.80
C TRP A 332 4.37 -18.85 0.03
N PHE A 333 4.26 -17.69 0.67
CA PHE A 333 3.03 -17.26 1.32
C PHE A 333 2.54 -15.98 0.67
N MET A 334 1.29 -15.98 0.21
CA MET A 334 0.68 -14.82 -0.42
C MET A 334 -0.65 -14.53 0.25
N ASP A 335 -0.88 -13.28 0.65
CA ASP A 335 -2.16 -12.91 1.23
C ASP A 335 -3.21 -12.79 0.12
N VAL A 336 -4.27 -13.58 0.22
CA VAL A 336 -5.45 -13.54 -0.65
C VAL A 336 -6.61 -13.02 0.18
N ASN A 337 -7.11 -11.83 -0.16
CA ASN A 337 -8.15 -11.12 0.61
C ASN A 337 -7.76 -10.94 2.10
N SER A 338 -6.48 -10.75 2.37
CA SER A 338 -5.89 -10.62 3.72
C SER A 338 -5.80 -11.94 4.52
N GLU A 339 -6.07 -13.08 3.90
CA GLU A 339 -5.81 -14.41 4.47
C GLU A 339 -4.58 -15.04 3.83
N PRO A 340 -3.64 -15.62 4.60
CA PRO A 340 -2.42 -16.20 4.04
C PRO A 340 -2.72 -17.49 3.28
N LEU A 341 -2.24 -17.58 2.04
CA LEU A 341 -2.26 -18.79 1.21
C LEU A 341 -0.85 -19.35 1.05
N GLU A 342 -0.67 -20.63 1.34
CA GLU A 342 0.59 -21.35 1.12
C GLU A 342 0.66 -21.90 -0.31
N LEU A 343 1.78 -21.66 -1.00
CA LEU A 343 2.00 -22.02 -2.40
C LEU A 343 3.41 -22.58 -2.61
N ASP A 344 3.53 -23.55 -3.51
CA ASP A 344 4.80 -23.87 -4.14
C ASP A 344 5.04 -22.97 -5.37
N THR A 345 6.21 -23.13 -6.02
CA THR A 345 6.58 -22.29 -7.17
C THR A 345 5.68 -22.52 -8.38
N ASP A 346 5.19 -23.75 -8.57
CA ASP A 346 4.32 -24.10 -9.69
C ASP A 346 2.93 -23.49 -9.48
N ALA A 347 2.39 -23.53 -8.26
CA ALA A 347 1.14 -22.91 -7.87
C ALA A 347 1.21 -21.38 -7.91
N LEU A 348 2.35 -20.76 -7.58
CA LEU A 348 2.55 -19.33 -7.72
C LEU A 348 2.51 -18.88 -9.19
N MET A 349 3.08 -19.67 -10.11
CA MET A 349 3.18 -19.34 -11.53
C MET A 349 1.94 -19.74 -12.34
N ASN A 350 1.33 -20.88 -12.01
CA ASN A 350 0.24 -21.48 -12.76
C ASN A 350 -1.12 -21.13 -12.13
N GLN A 351 -1.89 -20.31 -12.83
CA GLN A 351 -3.16 -19.79 -12.30
C GLN A 351 -4.23 -20.86 -11.98
N PRO A 352 -4.41 -21.93 -12.77
CA PRO A 352 -5.23 -23.07 -12.36
C PRO A 352 -4.80 -23.72 -11.05
N MET A 353 -3.49 -23.87 -10.80
CA MET A 353 -2.98 -24.43 -9.55
C MET A 353 -3.17 -23.46 -8.37
N PHE A 354 -2.97 -22.16 -8.59
CA PHE A 354 -3.32 -21.12 -7.61
C PHE A 354 -4.81 -21.17 -7.22
N GLN A 355 -5.71 -21.31 -8.19
CA GLN A 355 -7.15 -21.42 -7.94
C GLN A 355 -7.49 -22.65 -7.10
N LYS A 356 -6.86 -23.79 -7.43
CA LYS A 356 -6.99 -25.02 -6.66
C LYS A 356 -6.53 -24.82 -5.21
N ALA A 357 -5.38 -24.20 -4.99
CA ALA A 357 -4.88 -23.89 -3.65
C ALA A 357 -5.84 -22.97 -2.86
N CYS A 358 -6.41 -21.94 -3.50
CA CYS A 358 -7.41 -21.09 -2.87
C CYS A 358 -8.68 -21.87 -2.48
N MET A 359 -9.12 -22.81 -3.31
CA MET A 359 -10.28 -23.65 -3.00
C MET A 359 -10.01 -24.60 -1.83
N GLU A 360 -8.82 -25.20 -1.79
CA GLU A 360 -8.43 -26.19 -0.77
C GLU A 360 -8.18 -25.54 0.60
N GLN A 361 -7.55 -24.36 0.64
CA GLN A 361 -7.13 -23.73 1.90
C GLN A 361 -8.10 -22.63 2.37
N LEU A 362 -8.71 -21.87 1.45
CA LEU A 362 -9.51 -20.68 1.77
C LEU A 362 -10.99 -20.84 1.40
N ASN A 363 -11.41 -22.00 0.89
CA ASN A 363 -12.77 -22.25 0.38
C ASN A 363 -13.25 -21.17 -0.62
N PHE A 364 -12.32 -20.59 -1.38
CA PHE A 364 -12.55 -19.47 -2.28
C PHE A 364 -11.99 -19.77 -3.67
N MET A 365 -12.77 -19.56 -4.73
CA MET A 365 -12.33 -19.76 -6.11
C MET A 365 -12.19 -18.41 -6.83
N PRO A 366 -10.97 -17.85 -6.98
CA PRO A 366 -10.78 -16.61 -7.73
C PRO A 366 -10.97 -16.82 -9.23
N ARG A 367 -11.40 -15.79 -9.97
CA ARG A 367 -11.46 -15.85 -11.44
C ARG A 367 -10.06 -15.76 -12.07
N SER A 368 -9.88 -16.45 -13.19
CA SER A 368 -8.65 -16.34 -13.99
C SER A 368 -8.54 -14.95 -14.63
N VAL A 369 -7.30 -14.47 -14.79
CA VAL A 369 -6.99 -13.23 -15.52
C VAL A 369 -6.14 -13.54 -16.76
N ALA A 370 -5.96 -12.56 -17.65
CA ALA A 370 -5.06 -12.72 -18.78
C ALA A 370 -3.63 -13.03 -18.31
N LYS A 371 -2.94 -13.95 -19.01
CA LYS A 371 -1.60 -14.42 -18.63
C LYS A 371 -0.61 -13.28 -18.37
N GLN A 372 -0.54 -12.28 -19.27
CA GLN A 372 0.32 -11.11 -19.11
C GLN A 372 0.00 -10.29 -17.85
N GLN A 373 -1.27 -10.21 -17.48
CA GLN A 373 -1.68 -9.50 -16.27
C GLN A 373 -1.30 -10.28 -15.00
N TRP A 374 -1.40 -11.62 -15.04
CA TRP A 374 -0.94 -12.47 -13.94
C TRP A 374 0.57 -12.36 -13.74
N GLU A 375 1.33 -12.52 -14.82
CA GLU A 375 2.80 -12.39 -14.80
C GLU A 375 3.24 -11.02 -14.28
N GLY A 376 2.62 -9.93 -14.76
CA GLY A 376 2.91 -8.58 -14.27
C GLY A 376 2.62 -8.37 -12.78
N ARG A 377 1.56 -9.00 -12.24
CA ARG A 377 1.24 -8.94 -10.81
C ARG A 377 2.28 -9.71 -9.99
N ILE A 378 2.63 -10.93 -10.39
CA ILE A 378 3.64 -11.74 -9.69
C ILE A 378 5.02 -11.05 -9.76
N SER A 379 5.41 -10.49 -10.90
CA SER A 379 6.65 -9.71 -11.02
C SER A 379 6.69 -8.52 -10.06
N LYS A 380 5.57 -7.80 -9.90
CA LYS A 380 5.49 -6.71 -8.93
C LYS A 380 5.63 -7.22 -7.49
N LEU A 381 4.90 -8.27 -7.12
CA LEU A 381 4.97 -8.85 -5.77
C LEU A 381 6.38 -9.36 -5.43
N LEU A 382 7.08 -9.95 -6.40
CA LEU A 382 8.48 -10.36 -6.24
C LEU A 382 9.42 -9.15 -6.07
N SER A 383 9.17 -8.04 -6.79
CA SER A 383 9.94 -6.80 -6.61
C SER A 383 9.71 -6.20 -5.23
N ASP A 384 8.44 -6.09 -4.80
CA ASP A 384 8.05 -5.56 -3.50
C ASP A 384 8.62 -6.43 -2.36
N MET A 385 8.60 -7.75 -2.51
CA MET A 385 9.22 -8.70 -1.57
C MET A 385 10.75 -8.54 -1.53
N LYS A 386 11.40 -8.35 -2.69
CA LYS A 386 12.86 -8.14 -2.74
C LYS A 386 13.29 -6.84 -2.07
N GLU A 387 12.48 -5.79 -2.16
CA GLU A 387 12.73 -4.51 -1.51
C GLU A 387 12.47 -4.54 0.01
N ASN A 388 11.77 -5.58 0.50
CA ASN A 388 11.50 -5.79 1.91
C ASN A 388 12.24 -7.02 2.43
N GLU A 389 13.48 -6.87 2.88
CA GLU A 389 14.34 -7.96 3.36
C GLU A 389 13.68 -8.82 4.47
N SER A 390 12.77 -8.26 5.27
CA SER A 390 12.01 -9.00 6.29
C SER A 390 10.94 -9.96 5.73
N ALA A 391 10.63 -9.87 4.43
CA ALA A 391 9.69 -10.76 3.76
C ALA A 391 10.34 -12.09 3.31
N ILE A 392 11.67 -12.18 3.39
CA ILE A 392 12.41 -13.44 3.22
C ILE A 392 12.69 -13.96 4.62
N ILE A 393 11.95 -14.98 5.03
CA ILE A 393 12.16 -15.62 6.32
C ILE A 393 13.21 -16.70 6.08
N GLU A 394 14.42 -16.44 6.57
CA GLU A 394 15.47 -17.44 6.60
C GLU A 394 15.09 -18.52 7.60
N VAL A 395 15.07 -19.75 7.11
CA VAL A 395 14.85 -20.92 7.95
C VAL A 395 16.15 -21.17 8.71
N SER A 396 16.08 -21.53 9.99
CA SER A 396 17.22 -22.04 10.77
C SER A 396 18.01 -23.03 9.90
N GLU A 397 19.32 -22.85 9.79
CA GLU A 397 20.18 -23.66 8.91
C GLU A 397 19.97 -25.17 9.12
N ASP A 398 19.67 -25.57 10.37
CA ASP A 398 19.39 -26.93 10.85
C ASP A 398 18.20 -27.61 10.14
N ALA A 399 17.23 -26.85 9.63
CA ALA A 399 16.05 -27.41 8.95
C ALA A 399 16.16 -27.36 7.41
N SER A 400 17.21 -26.75 6.87
CA SER A 400 17.42 -26.66 5.43
C SER A 400 17.92 -27.99 4.85
N ILE A 401 17.57 -28.32 3.58
CA ILE A 401 18.13 -29.50 2.89
C ILE A 401 19.67 -29.47 2.90
N SER A 402 20.26 -28.27 2.85
CA SER A 402 21.71 -28.12 2.88
C SER A 402 22.29 -28.41 4.26
N GLY A 403 21.66 -27.93 5.33
CA GLY A 403 22.02 -28.24 6.72
C GLY A 403 21.90 -29.73 6.99
N GLN A 404 20.75 -30.33 6.68
CA GLN A 404 20.54 -31.78 6.79
C GLN A 404 21.59 -32.59 6.02
N PHE A 405 22.01 -32.13 4.83
CA PHE A 405 23.08 -32.77 4.06
C PHE A 405 24.44 -32.69 4.78
N TYR A 406 24.77 -31.54 5.37
CA TYR A 406 26.01 -31.35 6.11
C TYR A 406 26.02 -32.11 7.44
N ASP A 407 24.89 -32.17 8.15
CA ASP A 407 24.72 -33.01 9.35
C ASP A 407 24.92 -34.49 9.04
N PHE A 408 24.32 -34.99 7.96
CA PHE A 408 24.54 -36.37 7.51
C PHE A 408 25.99 -36.62 7.07
N MET A 409 26.66 -35.62 6.53
CA MET A 409 28.07 -35.73 6.16
C MET A 409 28.96 -35.81 7.40
N GLU A 410 28.69 -34.98 8.40
CA GLU A 410 29.37 -35.03 9.70
C GLU A 410 29.10 -36.35 10.42
N GLU A 411 27.85 -36.82 10.45
CA GLU A 411 27.50 -38.13 11.03
C GLU A 411 28.23 -39.27 10.32
N PHE A 412 28.28 -39.23 8.98
CA PHE A 412 28.97 -40.25 8.19
C PHE A 412 30.48 -40.26 8.49
N CYS A 413 31.11 -39.10 8.60
CA CYS A 413 32.56 -38.95 8.78
C CYS A 413 33.03 -39.11 10.25
N SER A 414 32.19 -38.75 11.22
CA SER A 414 32.58 -38.62 12.63
C SER A 414 31.87 -39.59 13.57
N HIS A 415 30.64 -40.02 13.27
CA HIS A 415 29.81 -40.83 14.19
C HIS A 415 29.67 -42.31 13.79
N MET A 416 29.96 -42.68 12.53
CA MET A 416 30.14 -44.09 12.16
C MET A 416 31.48 -44.64 12.67
N GLN A 417 31.57 -45.96 12.88
CA GLN A 417 32.83 -46.66 13.19
C GLN A 417 33.93 -46.21 12.22
N GLN A 418 34.77 -45.26 12.66
CA GLN A 418 35.83 -44.71 11.85
C GLN A 418 36.82 -45.81 11.48
N ALA A 419 37.31 -45.75 10.25
CA ALA A 419 38.40 -46.60 9.81
C ALA A 419 39.62 -46.37 10.69
N LYS A 420 40.19 -47.42 11.29
CA LYS A 420 41.45 -47.31 12.04
C LYS A 420 42.63 -47.07 11.12
N ASP A 421 42.59 -47.73 9.96
CA ASP A 421 43.61 -47.63 8.92
C ASP A 421 42.98 -47.33 7.55
N LYS A 422 43.76 -46.69 6.68
CA LYS A 422 43.39 -46.30 5.30
C LYS A 422 42.78 -47.44 4.48
N GLU A 423 43.16 -48.67 4.75
CA GLU A 423 42.67 -49.89 4.10
C GLU A 423 41.16 -50.12 4.33
N GLU A 424 40.60 -49.64 5.45
CA GLU A 424 39.20 -49.84 5.79
C GLU A 424 38.23 -48.98 4.96
N ILE A 425 38.73 -48.06 4.13
CA ILE A 425 37.93 -47.43 3.06
C ILE A 425 37.28 -48.49 2.16
N LEU A 426 37.97 -49.62 1.94
CA LEU A 426 37.41 -50.75 1.19
C LEU A 426 36.21 -51.39 1.90
N LEU A 427 36.17 -51.33 3.23
CA LEU A 427 35.09 -51.81 4.10
C LEU A 427 33.94 -50.79 4.23
N ARG A 428 33.90 -49.76 3.37
CA ARG A 428 32.84 -48.73 3.32
C ARG A 428 32.85 -47.77 4.51
N ARG A 429 34.00 -47.65 5.19
CA ARG A 429 34.19 -46.72 6.31
C ARG A 429 34.98 -45.48 5.83
N PRO A 430 34.57 -44.26 6.21
CA PRO A 430 35.42 -43.10 6.02
C PRO A 430 36.69 -43.23 6.87
N TRP A 431 37.81 -42.74 6.35
CA TRP A 431 39.09 -42.71 7.03
C TRP A 431 39.59 -41.28 7.16
N THR A 432 39.90 -40.86 8.38
CA THR A 432 40.44 -39.54 8.67
C THR A 432 41.94 -39.66 8.88
N ASP A 433 42.70 -38.86 8.12
CA ASP A 433 44.13 -38.66 8.32
C ASP A 433 44.30 -37.51 9.32
N GLU A 434 44.63 -37.84 10.56
CA GLU A 434 44.75 -36.87 11.65
C GLU A 434 45.87 -35.86 11.41
N ASP A 435 46.99 -36.29 10.81
CA ASP A 435 48.15 -35.44 10.52
C ASP A 435 47.81 -34.42 9.42
N ALA A 436 47.10 -34.86 8.38
CA ALA A 436 46.71 -34.01 7.26
C ALA A 436 45.36 -33.28 7.49
N ARG A 437 44.64 -33.58 8.58
CA ARG A 437 43.30 -33.07 8.93
C ARG A 437 42.29 -33.18 7.78
N VAL A 438 42.27 -34.32 7.11
CA VAL A 438 41.36 -34.60 5.99
C VAL A 438 40.69 -35.97 6.12
N THR A 439 39.44 -36.07 5.67
CA THR A 439 38.68 -37.32 5.65
C THR A 439 38.49 -37.83 4.22
N TYR A 440 38.77 -39.11 4.02
CA TYR A 440 38.66 -39.83 2.76
C TYR A 440 37.51 -40.83 2.77
N PHE A 441 36.70 -40.84 1.72
CA PHE A 441 35.63 -41.82 1.54
C PHE A 441 35.26 -42.04 0.07
N ARG A 442 34.53 -43.12 -0.23
CA ARG A 442 34.00 -43.36 -1.58
C ARG A 442 32.64 -42.68 -1.71
N LEU A 443 32.45 -41.91 -2.78
CA LEU A 443 31.16 -41.22 -3.06
C LEU A 443 29.97 -42.19 -3.05
N LYS A 444 30.14 -43.39 -3.63
CA LYS A 444 29.08 -44.42 -3.66
C LYS A 444 28.65 -44.86 -2.26
N ASP A 445 29.56 -44.89 -1.28
CA ASP A 445 29.22 -45.30 0.09
C ASP A 445 28.45 -44.20 0.81
N PHE A 446 28.86 -42.94 0.64
CA PHE A 446 28.13 -41.78 1.16
C PHE A 446 26.73 -41.65 0.52
N GLU A 447 26.60 -41.86 -0.79
CA GLU A 447 25.29 -41.90 -1.47
C GLU A 447 24.36 -43.00 -0.91
N ASN A 448 24.92 -44.17 -0.58
CA ASN A 448 24.14 -45.25 0.02
C ASN A 448 23.74 -44.92 1.46
N PHE A 449 24.59 -44.21 2.20
CA PHE A 449 24.29 -43.71 3.55
C PHE A 449 23.11 -42.73 3.51
N LEU A 450 23.17 -41.71 2.62
CA LEU A 450 22.07 -40.75 2.44
C LEU A 450 20.73 -41.44 2.12
N LYS A 451 20.74 -42.40 1.18
CA LYS A 451 19.53 -43.19 0.84
C LYS A 451 18.99 -44.00 2.02
N LYS A 452 19.87 -44.57 2.85
CA LYS A 452 19.48 -45.34 4.05
C LYS A 452 18.82 -44.44 5.09
N ASN A 453 19.28 -43.21 5.21
CA ASN A 453 18.70 -42.17 6.08
C ASN A 453 17.56 -41.39 5.42
N LYS A 454 17.00 -41.91 4.32
CA LYS A 454 15.85 -41.33 3.59
C LYS A 454 16.09 -39.93 3.01
N PHE A 455 17.34 -39.57 2.74
CA PHE A 455 17.70 -38.35 2.01
C PHE A 455 17.76 -38.64 0.50
N PHE A 456 16.81 -38.10 -0.26
CA PHE A 456 16.63 -38.32 -1.71
C PHE A 456 16.74 -37.04 -2.55
N GLU A 457 16.98 -35.90 -1.90
CA GLU A 457 16.89 -34.55 -2.44
C GLU A 457 18.02 -34.25 -3.43
N TYR A 458 19.20 -34.85 -3.24
CA TYR A 458 20.37 -34.66 -4.11
C TYR A 458 20.68 -35.87 -4.99
N LYS A 459 20.78 -35.61 -6.31
CA LYS A 459 21.37 -36.54 -7.27
C LYS A 459 22.91 -36.49 -7.18
N SER A 460 23.60 -37.53 -7.65
CA SER A 460 25.07 -37.69 -7.57
C SER A 460 25.88 -36.45 -7.98
N HIS A 461 25.46 -35.75 -9.05
CA HIS A 461 26.16 -34.54 -9.52
C HIS A 461 26.04 -33.37 -8.52
N LYS A 462 24.91 -33.27 -7.81
CA LYS A 462 24.67 -32.23 -6.81
C LYS A 462 25.44 -32.53 -5.52
N ILE A 463 25.53 -33.81 -5.12
CA ILE A 463 26.39 -34.25 -4.01
C ILE A 463 27.85 -33.88 -4.31
N ALA A 464 28.35 -34.21 -5.50
CA ALA A 464 29.70 -33.84 -5.93
C ALA A 464 29.93 -32.32 -6.04
N GLN A 465 28.88 -31.51 -6.21
CA GLN A 465 28.97 -30.05 -6.14
C GLN A 465 29.10 -29.60 -4.68
N ARG A 466 28.25 -30.11 -3.78
CA ARG A 466 28.29 -29.77 -2.35
C ARG A 466 29.60 -30.15 -1.67
N LEU A 467 30.19 -31.27 -2.07
CA LEU A 467 31.53 -31.64 -1.61
C LEU A 467 32.60 -30.64 -2.08
N ARG A 468 32.47 -30.05 -3.27
CA ARG A 468 33.39 -29.00 -3.73
C ARG A 468 33.18 -27.67 -3.00
N ASP A 469 31.94 -27.34 -2.61
CA ASP A 469 31.61 -26.13 -1.87
C ASP A 469 32.35 -26.07 -0.51
N ILE A 470 32.78 -27.21 0.04
CA ILE A 470 33.54 -27.36 1.30
C ILE A 470 35.02 -27.72 1.08
N ASN A 471 35.60 -27.34 -0.06
CA ASN A 471 36.98 -27.65 -0.44
C ASN A 471 37.26 -29.16 -0.61
N GLY A 472 36.23 -29.93 -0.98
CA GLY A 472 36.38 -31.34 -1.28
C GLY A 472 36.85 -31.60 -2.70
N GLU A 473 37.70 -32.60 -2.87
CA GLU A 473 38.28 -32.99 -4.15
C GLU A 473 38.18 -34.50 -4.42
N SER A 474 38.01 -34.86 -5.69
CA SER A 474 37.97 -36.25 -6.15
C SER A 474 39.35 -36.70 -6.62
N MET A 475 39.89 -37.76 -6.01
CA MET A 475 41.26 -38.22 -6.29
C MET A 475 41.38 -39.75 -6.35
N LEU A 476 42.50 -40.24 -6.90
CA LEU A 476 42.85 -41.66 -6.88
C LEU A 476 43.81 -41.94 -5.74
N LEU A 477 43.37 -42.76 -4.80
CA LEU A 477 44.17 -43.22 -3.68
C LEU A 477 44.60 -44.66 -3.92
N ARG A 478 45.90 -44.94 -3.85
CA ARG A 478 46.41 -46.33 -3.89
C ARG A 478 46.21 -46.98 -2.53
N ILE A 479 45.40 -48.04 -2.49
CA ILE A 479 45.11 -48.84 -1.29
C ILE A 479 45.40 -50.30 -1.63
N LYS A 480 46.32 -50.95 -0.89
CA LYS A 480 46.80 -52.32 -1.18
C LYS A 480 47.16 -52.57 -2.66
N GLY A 481 47.85 -51.61 -3.28
CA GLY A 481 48.28 -51.69 -4.69
C GLY A 481 47.20 -51.44 -5.74
N ARG A 482 45.92 -51.23 -5.35
CA ARG A 482 44.82 -50.91 -6.27
C ARG A 482 44.47 -49.43 -6.23
N PRO A 483 44.28 -48.75 -7.39
CA PRO A 483 43.78 -47.39 -7.42
C PRO A 483 42.28 -47.36 -7.09
N VAL A 484 41.90 -46.63 -6.04
CA VAL A 484 40.51 -46.45 -5.61
C VAL A 484 40.15 -44.97 -5.74
N ARG A 485 39.04 -44.66 -6.41
CA ARG A 485 38.51 -43.29 -6.48
C ARG A 485 37.85 -42.94 -5.16
N VAL A 486 38.34 -41.88 -4.52
CA VAL A 486 37.83 -41.35 -3.25
C VAL A 486 37.57 -39.87 -3.38
N TRP A 487 36.71 -39.35 -2.51
CA TRP A 487 36.64 -37.94 -2.19
C TRP A 487 37.46 -37.68 -0.93
N MET A 488 38.12 -36.54 -0.93
CA MET A 488 38.86 -35.96 0.18
C MET A 488 38.15 -34.68 0.58
N ILE A 489 37.82 -34.51 1.85
CA ILE A 489 37.26 -33.28 2.42
C ILE A 489 38.06 -32.88 3.67
N PRO A 490 38.00 -31.62 4.11
CA PRO A 490 38.51 -31.23 5.44
C PRO A 490 37.86 -32.10 6.52
N ALA A 491 38.65 -32.55 7.50
CA ALA A 491 38.13 -33.30 8.63
C ALA A 491 37.26 -32.41 9.53
N PHE A 492 36.17 -32.97 10.05
CA PHE A 492 35.35 -32.30 11.06
C PHE A 492 36.10 -32.23 12.41
N GLU A 493 35.82 -31.20 13.21
CA GLU A 493 36.44 -31.07 14.53
C GLU A 493 35.86 -32.13 15.48
N GLY A 494 36.69 -33.07 15.92
CA GLY A 494 36.31 -34.05 16.92
C GLY A 494 36.12 -33.40 18.28
N GLY A 495 34.88 -33.14 18.66
CA GLY A 495 34.54 -32.75 20.03
C GLY A 495 34.51 -33.98 20.92
N ASP A 496 35.60 -34.26 21.63
CA ASP A 496 35.52 -35.01 22.89
C ASP A 496 34.77 -34.13 23.91
N ILE A 497 33.44 -34.15 23.85
CA ILE A 497 32.61 -33.56 24.91
C ILE A 497 32.52 -34.61 26.02
N GLU A 498 33.36 -34.46 27.04
CA GLU A 498 33.16 -35.13 28.31
C GLU A 498 31.82 -34.66 28.92
N PHE A 499 30.78 -35.47 28.76
CA PHE A 499 29.54 -35.26 29.49
C PHE A 499 29.80 -35.58 30.97
N THR A 500 29.91 -34.54 31.80
CA THR A 500 29.79 -34.70 33.25
C THR A 500 28.36 -35.12 33.57
N THR A 501 28.16 -36.39 33.89
CA THR A 501 26.88 -36.91 34.37
C THR A 501 26.52 -36.18 35.67
N PRO A 502 25.36 -35.47 35.73
CA PRO A 502 24.93 -34.86 36.98
C PRO A 502 24.70 -35.98 38.00
N LYS A 503 25.39 -35.89 39.15
CA LYS A 503 25.11 -36.77 40.29
C LYS A 503 23.72 -36.43 40.82
N PHE A 504 22.72 -37.22 40.44
CA PHE A 504 21.42 -37.20 41.10
C PHE A 504 21.60 -37.70 42.53
N THR A 505 21.47 -36.80 43.50
CA THR A 505 21.29 -37.16 44.90
C THR A 505 19.95 -37.89 45.00
N PRO A 506 19.90 -39.10 45.58
CA PRO A 506 18.62 -39.77 45.83
C PRO A 506 17.78 -38.85 46.72
N LYS A 507 16.61 -38.42 46.23
CA LYS A 507 15.59 -37.86 47.11
C LYS A 507 15.19 -38.96 48.08
N GLU A 508 15.41 -38.73 49.37
CA GLU A 508 14.80 -39.55 50.42
C GLU A 508 13.29 -39.59 50.19
N SER A 509 12.74 -40.80 50.09
CA SER A 509 11.29 -41.02 50.12
C SER A 509 10.76 -40.54 51.46
N PRO A 510 9.77 -39.63 51.48
CA PRO A 510 8.96 -39.44 52.67
C PRO A 510 7.91 -40.55 52.70
N PHE A 511 8.24 -41.60 53.45
CA PHE A 511 7.40 -42.71 53.94
C PHE A 511 6.73 -43.64 52.91
#